data_AF-A0A151EB77-F1
#
_entry.id   AF-A0A151EB77-F1
#
_cell.length_a   1.000
_cell.length_b   1.000
_cell.length_c   1.000
_cell.angle_alpha   90.00
_cell.angle_beta   90.00
_cell.angle_gamma   90.00
#
_symmetry.space_group_name_H-M   'P 1'
#
loop_
_entity.id
_entity.type
_entity.pdbx_description
1 polymer ?
#
loop_
_entity_poly.entity_id
_entity_poly.type
_entity_poly.pdbx_seq_one_letter_code
_entity_poly.pdbx_strand_id
1 'polypeptide(L)'
;MDIISLLLDEIEISRHFQTQVFYLFMLFFTIFAIYLSKRYKLFRFSMFLWLSVAIIGFIWEGSLFLFGLRHYSFFSAAELMYHVVTEGGPGLIIMAIFADKFGIIDLSEYKEDK
;
A
#
# COMPACT_ATOMS: atom_id res chain seq x y z
N MET A 1 30.67 -17.76 21.40
CA MET A 1 30.08 -16.84 20.40
C MET A 1 29.91 -15.50 21.09
N ASP A 2 30.59 -14.48 20.59
CA ASP A 2 30.59 -13.16 21.23
C ASP A 2 29.37 -12.37 20.81
N ILE A 3 28.76 -11.63 21.75
CA ILE A 3 27.58 -10.79 21.51
C ILE A 3 27.84 -9.77 20.38
N ILE A 4 29.10 -9.37 20.22
CA ILE A 4 29.54 -8.45 19.16
C ILE A 4 29.45 -9.09 17.76
N SER A 5 29.69 -10.41 17.62
CA SER A 5 29.52 -11.09 16.33
C SER A 5 28.05 -11.26 15.97
N LEU A 6 27.15 -11.41 16.96
CA LEU A 6 25.70 -11.47 16.75
C LEU A 6 25.09 -10.13 16.31
N LEU A 7 25.72 -9.00 16.68
CA LEU A 7 25.29 -7.65 16.30
C LEU A 7 25.85 -7.19 14.95
N LEU A 8 26.95 -7.79 14.49
CA LEU A 8 27.64 -7.47 13.24
C LEU A 8 27.33 -8.43 12.09
N ASP A 9 26.72 -9.59 12.37
CA ASP A 9 26.09 -10.39 11.32
C ASP A 9 24.97 -9.54 10.72
N GLU A 10 25.12 -9.18 9.44
CA GLU A 10 24.00 -8.72 8.64
C GLU A 10 22.92 -9.79 8.79
N ILE A 11 21.84 -9.45 9.49
CA ILE A 11 20.66 -10.30 9.52
C ILE A 11 20.16 -10.29 8.08
N GLU A 12 20.63 -11.23 7.26
CA GLU A 12 19.93 -11.69 6.06
C GLU A 12 18.64 -12.30 6.57
N ILE A 13 17.68 -11.42 6.88
CA ILE A 13 16.31 -11.83 7.09
C ILE A 13 15.96 -12.44 5.75
N SER A 14 15.87 -13.77 5.69
CA SER A 14 15.40 -14.51 4.52
C SER A 14 13.92 -14.18 4.33
N ARG A 15 13.64 -12.95 3.89
CA ARG A 15 12.30 -12.36 3.83
C ARG A 15 11.50 -12.95 2.69
N HIS A 16 12.09 -13.70 1.76
CA HIS A 16 11.39 -14.17 0.56
C HIS A 16 10.02 -14.82 0.86
N PHE A 17 9.92 -15.72 1.84
CA PHE A 17 8.64 -16.34 2.18
C PHE A 17 7.67 -15.37 2.86
N GLN A 18 8.14 -14.57 3.84
CA GLN A 18 7.30 -13.59 4.55
C GLN A 18 6.82 -12.46 3.64
N THR A 19 7.67 -11.98 2.74
CA THR A 19 7.40 -10.96 1.73
C THR A 19 6.38 -11.46 0.71
N GLN A 20 6.47 -12.71 0.26
CA GLN A 20 5.47 -13.30 -0.63
C GLN A 20 4.08 -13.42 0.04
N VAL A 21 4.04 -13.85 1.31
CA VAL A 21 2.81 -13.92 2.09
C VAL A 21 2.22 -12.52 2.29
N PHE A 22 3.05 -11.54 2.64
CA PHE A 22 2.65 -10.14 2.76
C PHE A 22 2.03 -9.63 1.45
N TYR A 23 2.67 -9.84 0.30
CA TYR A 23 2.11 -9.44 -0.99
C TYR A 23 0.79 -10.14 -1.32
N LEU A 24 0.65 -11.43 -1.02
CA LEU A 24 -0.64 -12.09 -1.17
C LEU A 24 -1.73 -11.42 -0.30
N PHE A 25 -1.43 -11.10 0.96
CA PHE A 25 -2.37 -10.38 1.82
C PHE A 25 -2.72 -9.00 1.26
N MET A 26 -1.73 -8.25 0.78
CA MET A 26 -1.95 -6.93 0.16
C MET A 26 -2.84 -7.02 -1.08
N LEU A 27 -2.67 -8.07 -1.90
CA LEU A 27 -3.56 -8.34 -3.03
C LEU A 27 -4.99 -8.62 -2.57
N PHE A 28 -5.19 -9.48 -1.57
CA PHE A 28 -6.52 -9.74 -1.00
C PHE A 28 -7.16 -8.46 -0.46
N PHE A 29 -6.39 -7.63 0.25
CA PHE A 29 -6.85 -6.36 0.80
C PHE A 29 -7.25 -5.38 -0.31
N THR A 30 -6.48 -5.37 -1.39
CA THR A 30 -6.78 -4.59 -2.59
C THR A 30 -8.11 -5.01 -3.24
N ILE A 31 -8.28 -6.31 -3.47
CA ILE A 31 -9.53 -6.85 -4.03
C ILE A 31 -10.71 -6.53 -3.12
N PHE A 32 -10.54 -6.68 -1.81
CA PHE A 32 -11.56 -6.37 -0.82
C PHE A 32 -11.93 -4.88 -0.81
N ALA A 33 -10.95 -3.97 -0.89
CA ALA A 33 -11.18 -2.53 -1.00
C ALA A 33 -11.94 -2.16 -2.29
N ILE A 34 -11.59 -2.76 -3.42
CA ILE A 34 -12.32 -2.57 -4.68
C ILE A 34 -13.75 -3.07 -4.57
N TYR A 35 -13.95 -4.25 -3.96
CA TYR A 35 -15.28 -4.81 -3.72
C TYR A 35 -16.13 -3.86 -2.85
N LEU A 36 -15.58 -3.38 -1.74
CA LEU A 36 -16.26 -2.44 -0.85
C LEU A 36 -16.59 -1.12 -1.56
N SER A 37 -15.64 -0.52 -2.26
CA SER A 37 -15.88 0.75 -2.95
C SER A 37 -17.03 0.65 -3.97
N LYS A 38 -17.14 -0.46 -4.71
CA LYS A 38 -18.30 -0.74 -5.56
C LYS A 38 -19.58 -0.97 -4.75
N ARG A 39 -19.51 -1.75 -3.67
CA ARG A 39 -20.68 -2.06 -2.81
C ARG A 39 -21.30 -0.81 -2.20
N TYR A 40 -20.48 0.16 -1.83
CA TYR A 40 -20.89 1.44 -1.24
C TYR A 40 -21.03 2.58 -2.25
N LYS A 41 -20.91 2.30 -3.55
CA LYS A 41 -21.03 3.25 -4.65
C LYS A 41 -20.04 4.42 -4.60
N LEU A 42 -18.88 4.20 -3.99
CA LEU A 42 -17.81 5.19 -3.86
C LEU A 42 -16.64 4.83 -4.79
N PHE A 43 -16.88 4.14 -5.91
CA PHE A 43 -15.82 3.55 -6.70
C PHE A 43 -14.89 4.62 -7.30
N ARG A 44 -15.42 5.62 -8.01
CA ARG A 44 -14.63 6.74 -8.56
C ARG A 44 -13.84 7.46 -7.48
N PHE A 45 -14.50 7.85 -6.38
CA PHE A 45 -13.85 8.51 -5.25
C PHE A 45 -12.71 7.66 -4.68
N SER A 46 -12.95 6.36 -4.51
CA SER A 46 -11.95 5.41 -4.01
C SER A 46 -10.77 5.25 -4.98
N MET A 47 -11.01 5.23 -6.29
CA MET A 47 -9.95 5.18 -7.30
C MET A 47 -9.12 6.48 -7.31
N PHE A 48 -9.75 7.64 -7.11
CA PHE A 48 -9.03 8.91 -6.95
C PHE A 48 -8.14 8.90 -5.71
N LEU A 49 -8.68 8.51 -4.55
CA LEU A 49 -7.89 8.37 -3.33
C LEU A 49 -6.71 7.43 -3.52
N TRP A 50 -6.94 6.28 -4.18
CA TRP A 50 -5.89 5.32 -4.46
C TRP A 50 -4.80 5.93 -5.35
N LEU A 51 -5.19 6.58 -6.45
CA LEU A 51 -4.24 7.22 -7.36
C LEU A 51 -3.42 8.30 -6.63
N SER A 52 -4.04 9.11 -5.79
CA SER A 52 -3.34 10.13 -5.00
C SER A 52 -2.29 9.51 -4.08
N VAL A 53 -2.62 8.43 -3.37
CA VAL A 53 -1.67 7.75 -2.49
C VAL A 53 -0.56 7.07 -3.29
N ALA A 54 -0.88 6.44 -4.41
CA ALA A 54 0.12 5.83 -5.28
C ALA A 54 1.12 6.88 -5.79
N ILE A 55 0.66 8.06 -6.21
CA ILE A 55 1.53 9.17 -6.63
C ILE A 55 2.43 9.62 -5.48
N ILE A 56 1.88 9.80 -4.28
CA ILE A 56 2.67 10.18 -3.10
C ILE A 56 3.73 9.11 -2.80
N GLY A 57 3.36 7.82 -2.84
CA GLY A 57 4.29 6.71 -2.66
C GLY A 57 5.38 6.67 -3.74
N PHE A 58 5.05 6.95 -4.99
CA PHE A 58 6.03 7.06 -6.08
C PHE A 58 7.01 8.20 -5.84
N ILE A 59 6.53 9.36 -5.43
CA ILE A 59 7.38 10.53 -5.12
C ILE A 59 8.29 10.19 -3.94
N TRP A 60 7.75 9.58 -2.88
CA TRP A 60 8.51 9.18 -1.69
C TRP A 60 9.63 8.20 -2.04
N GLU A 61 9.30 7.11 -2.71
CA GLU A 61 10.27 6.08 -3.09
C GLU A 61 11.29 6.58 -4.12
N GLY A 62 10.84 7.36 -5.09
CA GLY A 62 11.73 8.02 -6.05
C GLY A 62 12.71 8.97 -5.35
N SER A 63 12.25 9.70 -4.33
CA SER A 63 13.11 10.58 -3.54
C SER A 63 14.18 9.77 -2.79
N LEU A 64 13.78 8.70 -2.09
CA LEU A 64 14.72 7.83 -1.36
C LEU A 64 15.79 7.22 -2.27
N PHE A 65 15.40 6.83 -3.49
CA PHE A 65 16.34 6.34 -4.50
C PHE A 65 17.30 7.43 -4.97
N LEU A 66 16.80 8.63 -5.31
CA LEU A 66 17.61 9.74 -5.79
C LEU A 66 18.64 10.22 -4.74
N PHE A 67 18.30 10.18 -3.46
CA PHE A 67 19.21 10.53 -2.37
C PHE A 67 20.18 9.41 -1.98
N GLY A 68 20.18 8.28 -2.70
CA GLY A 68 21.06 7.14 -2.43
C GLY A 68 20.78 6.45 -1.09
N LEU A 69 19.61 6.69 -0.49
CA LEU A 69 19.19 6.09 0.77
C LEU A 69 18.64 4.67 0.58
N ARG A 70 18.43 4.24 -0.68
CA ARG A 70 17.88 2.94 -1.04
C ARG A 70 18.50 2.42 -2.33
N HIS A 71 19.05 1.22 -2.28
CA HIS A 71 19.64 0.54 -3.45
C HIS A 71 18.68 -0.56 -3.94
N TYR A 72 18.40 -0.58 -5.24
CA TYR A 72 17.45 -1.50 -5.85
C TYR A 72 18.09 -2.24 -7.05
N SER A 73 17.84 -3.55 -7.14
CA SER A 73 18.06 -4.30 -8.39
C SER A 73 16.86 -4.11 -9.33
N PHE A 74 16.98 -4.49 -10.60
CA PHE A 74 15.86 -4.37 -11.56
C PHE A 74 14.58 -5.11 -11.11
N PHE A 75 14.71 -6.28 -10.45
CA PHE A 75 13.58 -6.99 -9.86
C PHE A 75 12.98 -6.25 -8.66
N SER A 76 13.81 -5.53 -7.92
CA SER A 76 13.38 -4.70 -6.80
C SER A 76 12.53 -3.51 -7.24
N ALA A 77 12.66 -3.03 -8.49
CA ALA A 77 11.81 -1.97 -9.02
C ALA A 77 10.36 -2.42 -9.25
N ALA A 78 10.15 -3.65 -9.72
CA ALA A 78 8.81 -4.21 -9.90
C ALA A 78 8.13 -4.48 -8.55
N GLU A 79 8.90 -4.98 -7.58
CA GLU A 79 8.48 -5.17 -6.20
C GLU A 79 8.12 -3.83 -5.52
N LEU A 80 8.91 -2.79 -5.78
CA LEU A 80 8.65 -1.43 -5.34
C LEU A 80 7.36 -0.86 -5.94
N MET A 81 7.14 -1.04 -7.25
CA MET A 81 5.90 -0.62 -7.90
C MET A 81 4.70 -1.32 -7.27
N TYR A 82 4.82 -2.63 -7.02
CA TYR A 82 3.77 -3.38 -6.35
C TYR A 82 3.50 -2.82 -4.94
N HIS A 83 4.56 -2.52 -4.19
CA HIS A 83 4.47 -1.93 -2.85
C HIS A 83 3.78 -0.57 -2.86
N VAL A 84 4.26 0.37 -3.68
CA VAL A 84 3.70 1.73 -3.80
C VAL A 84 2.21 1.70 -4.17
N VAL A 85 1.82 0.79 -5.06
CA VAL A 85 0.43 0.68 -5.50
C VAL A 85 -0.43 0.01 -4.43
N THR A 86 0.05 -1.01 -3.72
CA THR A 86 -0.81 -1.80 -2.83
C THR A 86 -0.78 -1.37 -1.37
N GLU A 87 0.26 -0.70 -0.89
CA GLU A 87 0.47 -0.41 0.54
C GLU A 87 -0.55 0.58 1.12
N GLY A 88 -0.68 1.76 0.52
CA GLY A 88 -1.49 2.83 1.11
C GLY A 88 -2.94 2.89 0.59
N GLY A 89 -3.16 2.55 -0.67
CA GLY A 89 -4.46 2.75 -1.34
C GLY A 89 -5.61 1.95 -0.74
N PRO A 90 -5.53 0.61 -0.70
CA PRO A 90 -6.58 -0.26 -0.17
C PRO A 90 -6.99 0.07 1.27
N GLY A 91 -6.01 0.31 2.15
CA GLY A 91 -6.28 0.69 3.54
C GLY A 91 -7.04 2.01 3.65
N LEU A 92 -6.61 3.03 2.89
CA LEU A 92 -7.28 4.33 2.89
C LEU A 92 -8.72 4.25 2.37
N ILE A 93 -8.96 3.48 1.30
CA ILE A 93 -10.31 3.25 0.77
C ILE A 93 -11.22 2.65 1.84
N ILE A 94 -10.76 1.60 2.52
CA ILE A 94 -11.54 0.91 3.56
C ILE A 94 -11.84 1.86 4.72
N MET A 95 -10.84 2.64 5.17
CA MET A 95 -11.01 3.63 6.23
C MET A 95 -12.01 4.71 5.83
N ALA A 96 -11.94 5.25 4.61
CA ALA A 96 -12.86 6.27 4.14
C ALA A 96 -14.31 5.76 4.08
N ILE A 97 -14.52 4.54 3.56
CA ILE A 97 -15.84 3.91 3.52
C ILE A 97 -16.38 3.66 4.93
N PHE A 98 -15.53 3.20 5.85
CA PHE A 98 -15.91 3.00 7.24
C PHE A 98 -16.27 4.33 7.92
N ALA A 99 -15.48 5.38 7.71
CA ALA A 99 -15.75 6.71 8.24
C ALA A 99 -17.08 7.27 7.73
N ASP A 100 -17.43 7.10 6.45
CA ASP A 100 -18.77 7.42 5.90
C ASP A 100 -19.86 6.59 6.58
N LYS A 101 -19.63 5.29 6.74
CA LYS A 101 -20.63 4.38 7.30
C LYS A 101 -20.95 4.65 8.77
N PHE A 102 -19.97 5.11 9.54
CA PHE A 102 -20.11 5.47 10.95
C PHE A 102 -20.49 6.95 11.15
N GLY A 103 -20.65 7.72 10.08
CA GLY A 103 -21.03 9.14 10.16
C GLY A 103 -19.93 10.06 10.70
N ILE A 104 -18.66 9.64 10.59
CA ILE A 104 -17.51 10.48 10.93
C ILE A 104 -17.29 11.53 9.84
N ILE A 105 -17.49 11.14 8.59
CA ILE A 105 -17.48 12.01 7.40
C ILE A 105 -18.74 11.76 6.57
N ASP A 106 -19.14 12.71 5.74
CA ASP A 106 -20.23 12.53 4.78
C ASP A 106 -19.65 12.47 3.35
N LEU A 107 -19.79 11.32 2.69
CA LEU A 107 -19.40 11.13 1.30
C LEU A 107 -20.61 10.99 0.35
N SER A 108 -21.80 11.42 0.79
CA SER A 108 -23.04 11.31 0.01
C SER A 108 -22.96 11.92 -1.38
N GLU A 109 -22.33 13.09 -1.53
CA GLU A 109 -22.14 13.77 -2.81
C GLU A 109 -21.21 13.02 -3.78
N TYR A 110 -20.35 12.14 -3.26
CA TYR A 110 -19.41 11.35 -4.05
C TYR A 110 -19.96 9.97 -4.43
N LYS A 111 -21.18 9.63 -3.99
CA LYS A 111 -21.81 8.35 -4.32
C LYS A 111 -22.29 8.37 -5.76
N GLU A 112 -21.97 7.30 -6.49
CA GLU A 112 -22.34 7.14 -7.88
C GLU A 112 -23.84 6.88 -8.02
N ASP A 113 -24.48 7.59 -8.96
CA ASP A 113 -25.82 7.26 -9.42
C ASP A 113 -25.82 5.88 -10.12
N LYS A 114 -26.94 5.17 -10.00
CA LYS A 114 -27.08 3.78 -10.50
C LYS A 114 -26.86 3.67 -12.01
#